data_AF-A0AA42YVL5-F1
#
_entry.id   AF-A0AA42YVL5-F1
#
_cell.length_a   1.000
_cell.length_b   1.000
_cell.length_c   1.000
_cell.angle_alpha   90.00
_cell.angle_beta   90.00
_cell.angle_gamma   90.00
#
_symmetry.space_group_name_H-M   'P 1'
#
loop_
_entity.id
_entity.type
_entity.pdbx_description
1 polymer ?
#
loop_
_entity_poly.entity_id
_entity_poly.type
_entity_poly.pdbx_seq_one_letter_code
_entity_poly.pdbx_strand_id
1 'polypeptide(L)'
;MARRDDWRERLTEGDVAELDAALATSKRTGKATRELSRDDFPLPTLTHKIDRWRSEVATGRGFQVLSGVPVTRWSQHESETFFWCFGLHFGIPGAQNPQGDLLGHVIDTGESPDLVRHYRTRVNINFHCDAADVVGLLCLQKAKRGGQSRIVSSVSVYNELVRRRPKAVDRLYQPFMMDTKGEGGVHYLPVRPCRYDGDRLRTFYHTDYFRSAVGFRGQPLLSLEDRIILDLYNEIAGSSDLYLDMDLEPGDIQLLSNHTILHARTDYEDFLEPERKRHLLRLWISLPARRPLATRLRTHRSRLGVAATAAGFKLGHAIRRATNG
;
A
#
# COMPACT_ATOMS: atom_id res chain seq x y z
N MET A 1 -5.24 23.07 1.05
CA MET A 1 -4.13 22.43 0.29
C MET A 1 -4.20 22.66 -1.23
N ALA A 2 -5.25 23.27 -1.78
CA ALA A 2 -5.60 23.22 -3.21
C ALA A 2 -4.66 23.91 -4.25
N ARG A 3 -3.43 24.32 -3.91
CA ARG A 3 -2.51 24.98 -4.87
C ARG A 3 -1.01 24.73 -4.63
N ARG A 4 -0.62 23.81 -3.76
CA ARG A 4 0.80 23.48 -3.58
C ARG A 4 1.13 22.26 -4.42
N ASP A 5 2.27 22.30 -5.09
CA ASP A 5 2.88 21.24 -5.88
C ASP A 5 4.25 20.81 -5.31
N ASP A 6 4.59 21.29 -4.11
CA ASP A 6 5.81 20.99 -3.35
C ASP A 6 5.96 19.49 -2.98
N TRP A 7 4.88 18.72 -3.16
CA TRP A 7 4.85 17.27 -3.02
C TRP A 7 5.18 16.50 -4.31
N ARG A 8 5.31 17.20 -5.45
CA ARG A 8 5.71 16.62 -6.74
C ARG A 8 7.13 17.06 -7.09
N GLU A 9 7.95 16.10 -7.51
CA GLU A 9 9.30 16.38 -7.99
C GLU A 9 9.49 15.79 -9.38
N ARG A 10 9.92 16.63 -10.33
CA ARG A 10 10.24 16.19 -11.68
C ARG A 10 11.70 15.73 -11.74
N LEU A 11 11.92 14.54 -12.26
CA LEU A 11 13.26 14.05 -12.59
C LEU A 11 13.87 14.94 -13.67
N THR A 12 15.11 15.35 -13.44
CA THR A 12 15.91 16.10 -14.39
C THR A 12 16.45 15.19 -15.49
N GLU A 13 16.96 15.76 -16.58
CA GLU A 13 17.62 14.99 -17.63
C GLU A 13 18.82 14.19 -17.09
N GLY A 14 19.55 14.74 -16.12
CA GLY A 14 20.64 14.04 -15.45
C GLY A 14 20.16 12.82 -14.64
N ASP A 15 19.03 12.96 -13.94
CA ASP A 15 18.42 11.83 -13.22
C ASP A 15 18.02 10.72 -14.20
N VAL A 16 17.37 11.08 -15.31
CA VAL A 16 16.93 10.12 -16.34
C VAL A 16 18.12 9.43 -16.99
N ALA A 17 19.20 10.16 -17.31
CA ALA A 17 20.42 9.58 -17.87
C ALA A 17 21.08 8.59 -16.90
N GLU A 18 21.06 8.88 -15.59
CA GLU A 18 21.55 7.97 -14.56
C GLU A 18 20.69 6.69 -14.46
N LEU A 19 19.36 6.81 -14.56
CA LEU A 19 18.46 5.65 -14.60
C LEU A 19 18.73 4.75 -15.82
N ASP A 20 18.90 5.36 -17.01
CA ASP A 20 19.24 4.63 -18.23
C ASP A 20 20.58 3.88 -18.10
N ALA A 21 21.60 4.53 -17.51
CA ALA A 21 22.91 3.93 -17.26
C ALA A 21 22.84 2.78 -16.23
N ALA A 22 22.05 2.94 -15.17
CA ALA A 22 21.83 1.91 -14.16
C ALA A 22 21.10 0.68 -14.73
N LEU A 23 20.10 0.91 -15.59
CA LEU A 23 19.39 -0.16 -16.28
C LEU A 23 20.28 -0.91 -17.29
N ALA A 24 21.15 -0.20 -18.02
CA ALA A 24 22.14 -0.85 -18.87
C ALA A 24 23.15 -1.68 -18.05
N THR A 25 23.53 -1.20 -16.87
CA THR A 25 24.41 -1.92 -15.94
C THR A 25 23.76 -3.19 -15.42
N SER A 26 22.50 -3.14 -14.97
CA SER A 26 21.80 -4.31 -14.45
C SER A 26 21.65 -5.41 -15.50
N LYS A 27 21.35 -5.05 -16.75
CA LYS A 27 21.30 -6.00 -17.88
C LYS A 27 22.62 -6.72 -18.13
N ARG A 28 23.75 -6.00 -18.06
CA ARG A 28 25.10 -6.59 -18.23
C ARG A 28 25.43 -7.65 -17.17
N THR A 29 24.77 -7.62 -16.02
CA THR A 29 24.99 -8.65 -14.97
C THR A 29 24.45 -10.03 -15.38
N GLY A 30 23.48 -10.08 -16.29
CA GLY A 30 22.78 -11.31 -16.69
C GLY A 30 21.90 -11.93 -15.59
N LYS A 31 21.76 -11.26 -14.43
CA LYS A 31 20.92 -11.73 -13.32
C LYS A 31 19.45 -11.56 -13.64
N ALA A 32 18.61 -12.46 -13.12
CA ALA A 32 17.17 -12.24 -13.13
C ALA A 32 16.80 -11.03 -12.24
N THR A 33 15.70 -10.32 -12.54
CA THR A 33 15.29 -9.12 -11.79
C THR A 33 15.23 -9.36 -10.27
N ARG A 34 14.73 -10.53 -9.85
CA ARG A 34 14.64 -10.93 -8.43
C ARG A 34 16.00 -11.08 -7.72
N GLU A 35 17.06 -11.32 -8.47
CA GLU A 35 18.43 -11.55 -7.98
C GLU A 35 19.27 -10.27 -8.01
N LEU A 36 18.75 -9.19 -8.61
CA LEU A 36 19.40 -7.89 -8.59
C LEU A 36 19.47 -7.35 -7.17
N SER A 37 20.63 -6.81 -6.84
CA SER A 37 20.88 -6.05 -5.62
C SER A 37 20.98 -4.56 -5.94
N ARG A 38 21.06 -3.73 -4.90
CA ARG A 38 21.29 -2.29 -5.03
C ARG A 38 22.55 -1.98 -5.85
N ASP A 39 23.59 -2.79 -5.71
CA ASP A 39 24.88 -2.55 -6.35
C ASP A 39 24.88 -2.95 -7.84
N ASP A 40 23.92 -3.78 -8.25
CA ASP A 40 23.69 -4.12 -9.66
C ASP A 40 22.93 -3.01 -10.43
N PHE A 41 22.41 -2.00 -9.72
CA PHE A 41 21.68 -0.86 -10.29
C PHE A 41 22.22 0.45 -9.67
N PRO A 42 23.43 0.90 -10.03
CA PRO A 42 24.09 2.00 -9.33
C PRO A 42 23.41 3.36 -9.57
N LEU A 43 23.10 4.06 -8.48
CA LEU A 43 22.48 5.39 -8.48
C LEU A 43 23.31 6.41 -7.67
N PRO A 44 24.53 6.76 -8.11
CA PRO A 44 25.47 7.57 -7.34
C PRO A 44 24.94 8.96 -6.95
N THR A 45 24.12 9.62 -7.78
CA THR A 45 23.57 10.94 -7.46
C THR A 45 22.13 10.87 -6.99
N LEU A 46 21.34 9.95 -7.57
CA LEU A 46 19.93 9.78 -7.24
C LEU A 46 19.69 9.25 -5.82
N THR A 47 20.65 8.51 -5.23
CA THR A 47 20.53 8.00 -3.85
C THR A 47 20.22 9.10 -2.85
N HIS A 48 20.82 10.29 -2.97
CA HIS A 48 20.54 11.41 -2.07
C HIS A 48 19.10 11.93 -2.17
N LYS A 49 18.54 11.95 -3.38
CA LYS A 49 17.13 12.32 -3.60
C LYS A 49 16.21 11.24 -3.04
N ILE A 50 16.54 9.97 -3.28
CA ILE A 50 15.81 8.81 -2.71
C ILE A 50 15.75 8.87 -1.19
N ASP A 51 16.86 9.20 -0.51
CA ASP A 51 16.88 9.34 0.95
C ASP A 51 15.99 10.50 1.44
N ARG A 52 15.93 11.61 0.69
CA ARG A 52 15.00 12.71 0.98
C ARG A 52 13.55 12.28 0.80
N TRP A 53 13.20 11.65 -0.32
CA TRP A 53 11.84 11.14 -0.58
C TRP A 53 11.42 10.12 0.47
N ARG A 54 12.33 9.22 0.85
CA ARG A 54 12.12 8.27 1.95
C ARG A 54 11.79 8.99 3.26
N SER A 55 12.51 10.07 3.57
CA SER A 55 12.28 10.86 4.80
C SER A 55 10.92 11.57 4.78
N GLU A 56 10.52 12.13 3.64
CA GLU A 56 9.20 12.75 3.45
C GLU A 56 8.07 11.74 3.62
N VAL A 57 8.20 10.54 3.04
CA VAL A 57 7.22 9.46 3.16
C VAL A 57 7.19 8.91 4.58
N ALA A 58 8.34 8.66 5.21
CA ALA A 58 8.41 8.00 6.51
C ALA A 58 8.00 8.91 7.69
N THR A 59 8.38 10.19 7.62
CA THR A 59 8.33 11.12 8.76
C THR A 59 7.86 12.53 8.44
N GLY A 60 7.88 12.93 7.16
CA GLY A 60 7.37 14.21 6.69
C GLY A 60 5.88 14.14 6.39
N ARG A 61 5.48 14.61 5.20
CA ARG A 61 4.06 14.67 4.81
C ARG A 61 3.38 13.32 4.60
N GLY A 62 4.15 12.22 4.53
CA GLY A 62 3.62 10.87 4.37
C GLY A 62 3.49 10.41 2.93
N PHE A 63 3.76 11.26 1.94
CA PHE A 63 3.75 10.90 0.53
C PHE A 63 4.72 11.74 -0.32
N GLN A 64 5.07 11.23 -1.49
CA GLN A 64 5.86 11.91 -2.51
C GLN A 64 5.40 11.45 -3.89
N VAL A 65 5.30 12.38 -4.84
CA VAL A 65 5.11 12.05 -6.26
C VAL A 65 6.36 12.44 -7.05
N LEU A 66 6.82 11.53 -7.89
CA LEU A 66 7.93 11.74 -8.82
C LEU A 66 7.37 11.75 -10.24
N SER A 67 7.87 12.59 -11.12
CA SER A 67 7.47 12.60 -12.54
C SER A 67 8.66 12.54 -13.48
N GLY A 68 8.44 11.98 -14.68
CA GLY A 68 9.43 11.96 -15.74
C GLY A 68 10.28 10.70 -15.82
N VAL A 69 9.88 9.59 -15.19
CA VAL A 69 10.48 8.28 -15.49
C VAL A 69 10.19 7.95 -16.96
N PRO A 70 11.18 7.57 -17.78
CA PRO A 70 11.00 7.44 -19.23
C PRO A 70 10.35 6.10 -19.63
N VAL A 71 9.24 5.72 -19.00
CA VAL A 71 8.56 4.43 -19.25
C VAL A 71 8.12 4.24 -20.70
N THR A 72 7.88 5.32 -21.44
CA THR A 72 7.50 5.26 -22.86
C THR A 72 8.67 4.91 -23.79
N ARG A 73 9.91 5.03 -23.31
CA ARG A 73 11.13 4.62 -24.02
C ARG A 73 11.57 3.20 -23.65
N TRP A 74 11.01 2.65 -22.58
CA TRP A 74 11.36 1.36 -22.04
C TRP A 74 10.30 0.32 -22.40
N SER A 75 10.72 -0.92 -22.56
CA SER A 75 9.81 -2.07 -22.50
C SER A 75 9.17 -2.16 -21.11
N GLN A 76 8.07 -2.91 -21.02
CA GLN A 76 7.44 -3.21 -19.73
C GLN A 76 8.43 -3.88 -18.77
N HIS A 77 9.22 -4.84 -19.25
CA HIS A 77 10.22 -5.54 -18.44
C HIS A 77 11.33 -4.63 -17.90
N GLU A 78 11.76 -3.64 -18.71
CA GLU A 78 12.70 -2.62 -18.26
C GLU A 78 12.10 -1.71 -17.19
N SER A 79 10.82 -1.32 -17.35
CA SER A 79 10.11 -0.52 -16.35
C SER A 79 9.92 -1.29 -15.03
N GLU A 80 9.61 -2.59 -15.11
CA GLU A 80 9.54 -3.48 -13.94
C GLU A 80 10.90 -3.61 -13.26
N THR A 81 11.97 -3.82 -14.03
CA THR A 81 13.33 -3.94 -13.50
C THR A 81 13.78 -2.65 -12.82
N PHE A 82 13.54 -1.50 -13.45
CA PHE A 82 13.76 -0.19 -12.84
C PHE A 82 12.99 -0.06 -11.53
N PHE A 83 11.68 -0.34 -11.52
CA PHE A 83 10.85 -0.07 -10.36
C PHE A 83 11.19 -1.00 -9.18
N TRP A 84 11.54 -2.25 -9.46
CA TRP A 84 12.10 -3.17 -8.46
C TRP A 84 13.41 -2.64 -7.87
N CYS A 85 14.36 -2.23 -8.71
CA CYS A 85 15.65 -1.72 -8.26
C CYS A 85 15.53 -0.39 -7.51
N PHE A 86 14.62 0.50 -7.95
CA PHE A 86 14.22 1.68 -7.19
C PHE A 86 13.75 1.30 -5.79
N GLY A 87 12.95 0.23 -5.67
CA GLY A 87 12.56 -0.39 -4.41
C GLY A 87 13.72 -0.79 -3.51
N LEU A 88 14.76 -1.42 -4.07
CA LEU A 88 15.98 -1.81 -3.35
C LEU A 88 16.77 -0.60 -2.84
N HIS A 89 16.75 0.51 -3.58
CA HIS A 89 17.30 1.78 -3.11
C HIS A 89 16.41 2.45 -2.07
N PHE A 90 15.09 2.38 -2.21
CA PHE A 90 14.14 3.04 -1.32
C PHE A 90 13.96 2.30 0.02
N GLY A 91 14.16 0.98 0.07
CA GLY A 91 14.04 0.19 1.28
C GLY A 91 14.22 -1.31 1.01
N ILE A 92 13.35 -2.12 1.59
CA ILE A 92 13.33 -3.57 1.38
C ILE A 92 12.03 -3.90 0.64
N PRO A 93 12.08 -4.16 -0.68
CA PRO A 93 10.88 -4.50 -1.44
C PRO A 93 10.35 -5.88 -1.01
N GLY A 94 9.02 -6.00 -0.93
CA GLY A 94 8.33 -7.20 -0.47
C GLY A 94 7.51 -7.88 -1.56
N ALA A 95 7.32 -9.20 -1.43
CA ALA A 95 6.47 -9.99 -2.30
C ALA A 95 5.04 -9.46 -2.32
N GLN A 96 4.40 -9.51 -3.49
CA GLN A 96 3.06 -8.96 -3.73
C GLN A 96 1.95 -9.98 -3.50
N ASN A 97 2.28 -11.27 -3.54
CA ASN A 97 1.35 -12.37 -3.36
C ASN A 97 2.09 -13.64 -2.86
N PRO A 98 1.36 -14.72 -2.52
CA PRO A 98 1.97 -15.99 -2.10
C PRO A 98 2.84 -16.67 -3.17
N GLN A 99 2.66 -16.32 -4.45
CA GLN A 99 3.44 -16.85 -5.57
C GLN A 99 4.83 -16.21 -5.68
N GLY A 100 5.08 -15.12 -4.93
CA GLY A 100 6.37 -14.44 -4.89
C GLY A 100 6.54 -13.39 -5.99
N ASP A 101 5.46 -12.90 -6.60
CA ASP A 101 5.54 -11.84 -7.59
C ASP A 101 6.22 -10.60 -6.98
N LEU A 102 7.17 -10.05 -7.72
CA LEU A 102 7.96 -8.89 -7.29
C LEU A 102 7.13 -7.60 -7.31
N LEU A 103 6.25 -7.48 -8.31
CA LEU A 103 5.43 -6.30 -8.60
C LEU A 103 3.98 -6.70 -8.86
N GLY A 104 3.06 -5.89 -8.36
CA GLY A 104 1.63 -6.11 -8.54
C GLY A 104 1.16 -5.38 -9.80
N HIS A 105 0.52 -6.09 -10.71
CA HIS A 105 -0.07 -5.47 -11.90
C HIS A 105 -1.46 -4.95 -11.56
N VAL A 106 -1.61 -3.62 -11.52
CA VAL A 106 -2.87 -2.93 -11.26
C VAL A 106 -3.51 -2.56 -12.59
N ILE A 107 -4.33 -3.49 -13.10
CA ILE A 107 -4.94 -3.48 -14.43
C ILE A 107 -6.29 -4.21 -14.41
N ASP A 108 -7.28 -3.78 -15.20
CA ASP A 108 -8.53 -4.51 -15.38
C ASP A 108 -8.31 -5.83 -16.14
N THR A 109 -8.53 -6.96 -15.46
CA THR A 109 -8.45 -8.30 -16.06
C THR A 109 -9.75 -8.74 -16.75
N GLY A 110 -10.83 -7.94 -16.63
CA GLY A 110 -12.15 -8.27 -17.17
C GLY A 110 -12.94 -9.27 -16.33
N GLU A 111 -12.42 -9.64 -15.16
CA GLU A 111 -13.07 -10.54 -14.20
C GLU A 111 -14.12 -9.79 -13.36
N SER A 112 -15.10 -10.53 -12.83
CA SER A 112 -16.15 -9.92 -11.99
C SER A 112 -15.56 -9.30 -10.72
N PRO A 113 -15.96 -8.08 -10.33
CA PRO A 113 -15.50 -7.42 -9.11
C PRO A 113 -15.86 -8.19 -7.83
N ASP A 114 -16.82 -9.11 -7.88
CA ASP A 114 -17.19 -9.96 -6.75
C ASP A 114 -16.22 -11.13 -6.55
N LEU A 115 -15.44 -11.47 -7.59
CA LEU A 115 -14.55 -12.64 -7.61
C LEU A 115 -13.08 -12.26 -7.43
N VAL A 116 -12.69 -11.05 -7.80
CA VAL A 116 -11.30 -10.58 -7.74
C VAL A 116 -11.15 -9.32 -6.90
N ARG A 117 -9.93 -9.12 -6.39
CA ARG A 117 -9.58 -7.87 -5.69
C ARG A 117 -9.76 -6.68 -6.63
N HIS A 118 -10.35 -5.59 -6.15
CA HIS A 118 -10.77 -4.45 -6.99
C HIS A 118 -9.65 -3.73 -7.75
N TYR A 119 -8.38 -3.90 -7.35
CA TYR A 119 -7.25 -3.40 -8.14
C TYR A 119 -7.14 -4.07 -9.53
N ARG A 120 -7.80 -5.23 -9.71
CA ARG A 120 -7.91 -5.97 -10.97
C ARG A 120 -9.14 -5.62 -11.80
N THR A 121 -9.88 -4.57 -11.42
CA THR A 121 -11.13 -4.18 -12.09
C THR A 121 -11.24 -2.67 -12.29
N ARG A 122 -12.34 -2.25 -12.94
CA ARG A 122 -12.68 -0.84 -13.23
C ARG A 122 -13.45 -0.08 -12.15
N VAL A 123 -13.93 -0.78 -11.11
CA VAL A 123 -14.81 -0.20 -10.09
C VAL A 123 -14.07 0.71 -9.12
N ASN A 124 -14.76 1.62 -8.44
CA ASN A 124 -14.16 2.45 -7.40
C ASN A 124 -13.48 1.60 -6.31
N ILE A 125 -12.31 2.03 -5.84
CA ILE A 125 -11.63 1.46 -4.68
C ILE A 125 -11.73 2.48 -3.55
N ASN A 126 -12.37 2.07 -2.45
CA ASN A 126 -12.56 2.90 -1.26
C ASN A 126 -11.22 3.21 -0.56
N PHE A 127 -11.24 4.19 0.34
CA PHE A 127 -10.05 4.53 1.14
C PHE A 127 -9.58 3.35 1.99
N HIS A 128 -8.32 3.00 1.82
CA HIS A 128 -7.65 1.93 2.55
C HIS A 128 -6.14 2.20 2.65
N CYS A 129 -5.44 1.33 3.36
CA CYS A 129 -3.99 1.21 3.31
C CYS A 129 -3.59 -0.25 3.08
N ASP A 130 -2.41 -0.44 2.50
CA ASP A 130 -1.83 -1.76 2.29
C ASP A 130 -1.07 -2.24 3.54
N ALA A 131 -0.90 -3.55 3.68
CA ALA A 131 -0.15 -4.18 4.77
C ALA A 131 1.38 -4.12 4.56
N ALA A 132 1.92 -2.94 4.27
CA ALA A 132 3.34 -2.64 4.08
C ALA A 132 3.70 -1.28 4.71
N ASP A 133 4.98 -0.93 4.89
CA ASP A 133 5.33 0.41 5.40
C ASP A 133 5.02 1.50 4.35
N VAL A 134 5.37 1.21 3.09
CA VAL A 134 5.16 2.10 1.95
C VAL A 134 4.55 1.31 0.80
N VAL A 135 3.57 1.91 0.12
CA VAL A 135 3.10 1.49 -1.20
C VAL A 135 3.60 2.46 -2.26
N GLY A 136 4.21 1.92 -3.31
CA GLY A 136 4.60 2.63 -4.51
C GLY A 136 3.72 2.23 -5.68
N LEU A 137 3.34 3.20 -6.51
CA LEU A 137 2.67 2.98 -7.79
C LEU A 137 3.47 3.67 -8.91
N LEU A 138 3.86 2.94 -9.95
CA LEU A 138 4.42 3.50 -11.19
C LEU A 138 3.37 3.41 -12.31
N CYS A 139 3.04 4.53 -12.93
CA CYS A 139 2.11 4.56 -14.06
C CYS A 139 2.83 4.21 -15.36
N LEU A 140 2.44 3.11 -16.01
CA LEU A 140 2.88 2.77 -17.37
C LEU A 140 1.92 3.32 -18.41
N GLN A 141 0.61 3.19 -18.14
CA GLN A 141 -0.46 3.61 -19.03
C GLN A 141 -1.66 4.07 -18.21
N LYS A 142 -2.27 5.18 -18.60
CA LYS A 142 -3.48 5.71 -17.95
C LYS A 142 -4.77 5.18 -18.59
N ALA A 143 -5.85 5.25 -17.82
CA ALA A 143 -7.19 4.97 -18.33
C ALA A 143 -7.60 5.96 -19.43
N LYS A 144 -8.63 5.61 -20.20
CA LYS A 144 -9.24 6.53 -21.16
C LYS A 144 -9.89 7.72 -20.44
N ARG A 145 -10.63 7.45 -19.37
CA ARG A 145 -11.29 8.46 -18.50
C ARG A 145 -11.37 7.96 -17.06
N GLY A 146 -11.24 8.87 -16.09
CA GLY A 146 -11.29 8.54 -14.66
C GLY A 146 -10.03 7.85 -14.15
N GLY A 147 -10.16 7.09 -13.06
CA GLY A 147 -9.06 6.31 -12.46
C GLY A 147 -8.06 7.14 -11.68
N GLN A 148 -8.51 8.30 -11.19
CA GLN A 148 -7.74 9.24 -10.38
C GLN A 148 -7.23 8.55 -9.12
N SER A 149 -5.97 8.76 -8.79
CA SER A 149 -5.43 8.37 -7.49
C SER A 149 -5.89 9.40 -6.47
N ARG A 150 -6.50 8.94 -5.38
CA ARG A 150 -7.02 9.79 -4.32
C ARG A 150 -6.34 9.46 -3.01
N ILE A 151 -5.85 10.46 -2.30
CA ILE A 151 -5.19 10.28 -1.00
C ILE A 151 -5.76 11.20 0.06
N VAL A 152 -5.71 10.77 1.32
CA VAL A 152 -6.07 11.60 2.47
C VAL A 152 -5.19 11.26 3.67
N SER A 153 -4.86 12.25 4.49
CA SER A 153 -4.13 12.01 5.74
C SER A 153 -5.04 11.28 6.73
N SER A 154 -4.65 10.06 7.10
CA SER A 154 -5.37 9.28 8.11
C SER A 154 -5.33 9.93 9.49
N VAL A 155 -4.29 10.74 9.75
CA VAL A 155 -4.15 11.54 10.97
C VAL A 155 -5.13 12.70 10.99
N SER A 156 -5.33 13.39 9.86
CA SER A 156 -6.37 14.42 9.75
C SER A 156 -7.77 13.82 9.94
N VAL A 157 -8.04 12.66 9.33
CA VAL A 157 -9.30 11.93 9.53
C VAL A 157 -9.49 11.57 11.01
N TYR A 158 -8.45 11.05 11.66
CA TYR A 158 -8.47 10.76 13.09
C TYR A 158 -8.75 12.00 13.94
N ASN A 159 -8.09 13.12 13.66
CA ASN A 159 -8.30 14.37 14.40
C ASN A 159 -9.75 14.85 14.28
N GLU A 160 -10.36 14.74 13.09
CA GLU A 160 -11.76 15.09 12.89
C GLU A 160 -12.70 14.12 13.62
N LEU A 161 -12.37 12.82 13.67
CA LEU A 161 -13.10 11.86 14.51
C LEU A 161 -13.04 12.21 15.99
N VAL A 162 -11.86 12.61 16.51
CA VAL A 162 -11.71 13.08 17.90
C VAL A 162 -12.62 14.30 18.13
N ARG A 163 -12.67 15.25 17.18
CA ARG A 163 -13.53 16.43 17.30
C ARG A 163 -15.02 16.08 17.30
N ARG A 164 -15.46 15.19 16.41
CA ARG A 164 -16.89 14.84 16.26
C ARG A 164 -17.39 13.83 17.29
N ARG A 165 -16.57 12.86 17.68
CA ARG A 165 -16.94 11.70 18.53
C ARG A 165 -15.79 11.29 19.46
N PRO A 166 -15.39 12.13 20.43
CA PRO A 166 -14.19 11.91 21.25
C PRO A 166 -14.20 10.64 22.10
N LYS A 167 -15.37 10.11 22.47
CA LYS A 167 -15.47 8.84 23.21
C LYS A 167 -15.36 7.61 22.31
N ALA A 168 -15.76 7.73 21.04
CA ALA A 168 -15.81 6.59 20.13
C ALA A 168 -14.41 6.21 19.61
N VAL A 169 -13.49 7.18 19.51
CA VAL A 169 -12.11 6.96 19.02
C VAL A 169 -11.31 5.97 19.84
N ASP A 170 -11.64 5.77 21.12
CA ASP A 170 -11.02 4.73 21.97
C ASP A 170 -11.17 3.33 21.33
N ARG A 171 -12.25 3.12 20.57
CA ARG A 171 -12.50 1.86 19.88
C ARG A 171 -11.45 1.54 18.81
N LEU A 172 -10.88 2.57 18.17
CA LEU A 172 -9.82 2.42 17.15
C LEU A 172 -8.49 1.95 17.75
N TYR A 173 -8.31 2.04 19.08
CA TYR A 173 -7.14 1.49 19.77
C TYR A 173 -7.33 0.03 20.19
N GLN A 174 -8.54 -0.50 20.06
CA GLN A 174 -8.87 -1.89 20.31
C GLN A 174 -8.85 -2.70 19.01
N PRO A 175 -8.56 -4.02 19.07
CA PRO A 175 -8.50 -4.84 17.86
C PRO A 175 -9.84 -4.91 17.10
N PHE A 176 -9.78 -4.86 15.79
CA PHE A 176 -10.79 -5.35 14.84
C PHE A 176 -10.26 -6.62 14.17
N MET A 177 -11.15 -7.56 13.86
CA MET A 177 -10.78 -8.74 13.08
C MET A 177 -10.72 -8.34 11.60
N MET A 178 -9.54 -8.44 11.00
CA MET A 178 -9.32 -8.24 9.58
C MET A 178 -9.40 -9.59 8.86
N ASP A 179 -10.31 -9.71 7.90
CA ASP A 179 -10.44 -10.86 7.02
C ASP A 179 -9.23 -10.99 6.09
N THR A 180 -8.48 -12.08 6.20
CA THR A 180 -7.31 -12.36 5.35
C THR A 180 -7.69 -12.99 4.01
N LYS A 181 -8.98 -13.27 3.78
CA LYS A 181 -9.49 -14.06 2.66
C LYS A 181 -8.89 -15.47 2.60
N GLY A 182 -8.46 -16.01 3.75
CA GLY A 182 -7.87 -17.35 3.86
C GLY A 182 -6.39 -17.41 3.53
N GLU A 183 -5.73 -16.28 3.26
CA GLU A 183 -4.30 -16.25 2.96
C GLU A 183 -3.46 -16.77 4.14
N GLY A 184 -2.50 -17.64 3.84
CA GLY A 184 -1.63 -18.27 4.85
C GLY A 184 -2.34 -19.26 5.79
N GLY A 185 -3.59 -19.65 5.49
CA GLY A 185 -4.38 -20.59 6.30
C GLY A 185 -4.86 -20.01 7.63
N VAL A 186 -4.84 -18.69 7.77
CA VAL A 186 -5.48 -17.94 8.86
C VAL A 186 -6.68 -17.24 8.27
N HIS A 187 -7.84 -17.22 8.94
CA HIS A 187 -9.04 -16.52 8.43
C HIS A 187 -9.12 -15.05 8.85
N TYR A 188 -8.71 -14.76 10.09
CA TYR A 188 -8.78 -13.42 10.67
C TYR A 188 -7.48 -13.06 11.37
N LEU A 189 -7.07 -11.80 11.24
CA LEU A 189 -5.97 -11.21 11.99
C LEU A 189 -6.49 -10.07 12.87
N PRO A 190 -6.23 -10.06 14.19
CA PRO A 190 -6.59 -8.94 15.04
C PRO A 190 -5.66 -7.76 14.74
N VAL A 191 -6.23 -6.65 14.27
CA VAL A 191 -5.50 -5.43 13.93
C VAL A 191 -6.06 -4.26 14.73
N ARG A 192 -5.19 -3.45 15.32
CA ARG A 192 -5.60 -2.19 15.97
C ARG A 192 -5.53 -1.07 14.94
N PRO A 193 -6.65 -0.41 14.58
CA PRO A 193 -6.62 0.65 13.59
C PRO A 193 -5.73 1.84 13.96
N CYS A 194 -5.53 2.11 15.25
CA CYS A 194 -4.70 3.21 15.75
C CYS A 194 -3.72 2.73 16.82
N ARG A 195 -2.49 3.22 16.75
CA ARG A 195 -1.44 3.00 17.75
C ARG A 195 -0.44 4.14 17.74
N TYR A 196 0.03 4.55 18.92
CA TYR A 196 1.18 5.44 19.03
C TYR A 196 2.51 4.67 18.98
N ASP A 197 3.45 5.19 18.19
CA ASP A 197 4.87 4.84 18.22
C ASP A 197 5.66 6.07 18.68
N GLY A 198 5.97 6.11 19.98
CA GLY A 198 6.43 7.35 20.62
C GLY A 198 5.30 8.39 20.68
N ASP A 199 5.57 9.56 20.15
CA ASP A 199 4.65 10.70 20.02
C ASP A 199 3.85 10.69 18.70
N ARG A 200 4.13 9.74 17.79
CA ARG A 200 3.50 9.68 16.47
C ARG A 200 2.36 8.68 16.42
N LEU A 201 1.18 9.15 16.00
CA LEU A 201 0.07 8.29 15.65
C LEU A 201 0.38 7.53 14.36
N ARG A 202 0.22 6.20 14.40
CA ARG A 202 0.25 5.29 13.26
C ARG A 202 -1.13 4.70 13.10
N THR A 203 -1.63 4.68 11.88
CA THR A 203 -2.94 4.13 11.55
C THR A 203 -2.82 2.94 10.62
N PHE A 204 -3.78 2.02 10.70
CA PHE A 204 -4.03 1.02 9.68
C PHE A 204 -5.54 0.91 9.46
N TYR A 205 -6.01 1.15 8.24
CA TYR A 205 -7.44 1.23 7.96
C TYR A 205 -7.80 0.49 6.69
N HIS A 206 -8.70 -0.48 6.81
CA HIS A 206 -9.23 -1.24 5.68
C HIS A 206 -10.69 -1.66 5.97
N THR A 207 -11.63 -0.73 5.81
CA THR A 207 -13.04 -0.91 6.19
C THR A 207 -13.66 -2.19 5.63
N ASP A 208 -13.43 -2.50 4.34
CA ASP A 208 -14.07 -3.64 3.68
C ASP A 208 -13.61 -4.98 4.29
N TYR A 209 -12.34 -5.07 4.70
CA TYR A 209 -11.76 -6.27 5.31
C TYR A 209 -12.18 -6.42 6.77
N PHE A 210 -12.42 -5.32 7.49
CA PHE A 210 -13.02 -5.38 8.81
C PHE A 210 -14.48 -5.81 8.75
N ARG A 211 -15.23 -5.32 7.75
CA ARG A 211 -16.67 -5.62 7.58
C ARG A 211 -16.94 -7.02 7.07
N SER A 212 -16.05 -7.60 6.26
CA SER A 212 -16.20 -8.96 5.77
C SER A 212 -15.83 -10.04 6.80
N ALA A 213 -15.26 -9.66 7.95
CA ALA A 213 -15.00 -10.58 9.02
C ALA A 213 -16.30 -10.98 9.74
N VAL A 214 -16.65 -12.27 9.66
CA VAL A 214 -17.89 -12.85 10.19
C VAL A 214 -17.60 -14.04 11.10
N GLY A 215 -18.51 -14.31 12.04
CA GLY A 215 -18.47 -15.49 12.87
C GLY A 215 -18.85 -16.76 12.10
N PHE A 216 -18.74 -17.90 12.78
CA PHE A 216 -19.05 -19.21 12.19
C PHE A 216 -20.45 -19.33 11.60
N ARG A 217 -21.43 -18.59 12.14
CA ARG A 217 -22.83 -18.57 11.65
C ARG A 217 -23.07 -17.41 10.67
N GLY A 218 -22.02 -16.78 10.15
CA GLY A 218 -22.13 -15.63 9.24
C GLY A 218 -22.50 -14.31 9.93
N GLN A 219 -22.60 -14.27 11.25
CA GLN A 219 -22.90 -13.03 11.97
C GLN A 219 -21.72 -12.06 11.92
N PRO A 220 -21.94 -10.74 11.80
CA PRO A 220 -20.89 -9.74 11.94
C PRO A 220 -20.01 -9.91 13.19
N LEU A 221 -18.70 -9.76 13.05
CA LEU A 221 -17.80 -9.64 14.22
C LEU A 221 -17.70 -8.21 14.76
N LEU A 222 -17.98 -7.21 13.91
CA LEU A 222 -18.04 -5.81 14.32
C LEU A 222 -19.38 -5.53 15.02
N SER A 223 -19.29 -4.83 16.16
CA SER A 223 -20.47 -4.30 16.84
C SER A 223 -21.18 -3.20 16.01
N LEU A 224 -22.38 -2.80 16.42
CA LEU A 224 -23.05 -1.66 15.80
C LEU A 224 -22.23 -0.36 15.97
N GLU A 225 -21.63 -0.16 17.14
CA GLU A 225 -20.77 0.99 17.42
C GLU A 225 -19.52 1.00 16.54
N ASP A 226 -18.91 -0.18 16.34
CA ASP A 226 -17.75 -0.36 15.46
C ASP A 226 -18.10 0.01 14.01
N ARG A 227 -19.30 -0.35 13.55
CA ARG A 227 -19.77 0.00 12.20
C ARG A 227 -20.00 1.51 12.07
N ILE A 228 -20.67 2.14 13.04
CA ILE A 228 -20.92 3.58 13.05
C ILE A 228 -19.62 4.37 12.99
N ILE A 229 -18.59 3.98 13.75
CA ILE A 229 -17.30 4.68 13.72
C ILE A 229 -16.57 4.49 12.39
N LEU A 230 -16.63 3.29 11.79
CA LEU A 230 -16.07 3.06 10.46
C LEU A 230 -16.82 3.85 9.36
N ASP A 231 -18.14 3.98 9.47
CA ASP A 231 -18.95 4.79 8.54
C ASP A 231 -18.58 6.27 8.64
N LEU A 232 -18.46 6.81 9.86
CA LEU A 232 -18.00 8.18 10.08
C LEU A 232 -16.56 8.40 9.61
N TYR A 233 -15.68 7.41 9.79
CA TYR A 233 -14.31 7.47 9.29
C TYR A 233 -14.30 7.59 7.75
N ASN A 234 -15.10 6.78 7.05
CA ASN A 234 -15.23 6.84 5.60
C ASN A 234 -15.84 8.16 5.12
N GLU A 235 -16.87 8.67 5.82
CA GLU A 235 -17.48 9.97 5.53
C GLU A 235 -16.46 11.10 5.58
N ILE A 236 -15.66 11.15 6.66
CA ILE A 236 -14.62 12.18 6.83
C ILE A 236 -13.55 12.03 5.76
N ALA A 237 -13.05 10.81 5.52
CA ALA A 237 -12.05 10.54 4.47
C ALA A 237 -12.55 10.96 3.08
N GLY A 238 -13.85 10.79 2.81
CA GLY A 238 -14.53 11.21 1.58
C GLY A 238 -14.87 12.69 1.48
N SER A 239 -14.51 13.52 2.46
CA SER A 239 -14.73 14.97 2.40
C SER A 239 -13.77 15.63 1.41
N SER A 240 -14.32 16.40 0.47
CA SER A 240 -13.57 17.16 -0.54
C SER A 240 -12.58 18.16 0.03
N ASP A 241 -12.76 18.55 1.29
CA ASP A 241 -11.86 19.49 1.97
C ASP A 241 -10.57 18.81 2.47
N LEU A 242 -10.57 17.47 2.56
CA LEU A 242 -9.49 16.69 3.16
C LEU A 242 -8.68 15.87 2.15
N TYR A 243 -9.32 15.31 1.13
CA TYR A 243 -8.61 14.48 0.16
C TYR A 243 -7.94 15.30 -0.95
N LEU A 244 -6.93 14.69 -1.56
CA LEU A 244 -6.25 15.17 -2.76
C LEU A 244 -6.46 14.15 -3.88
N ASP A 245 -6.98 14.62 -5.01
CA ASP A 245 -7.00 13.88 -6.25
C ASP A 245 -5.78 14.21 -7.10
N MET A 246 -5.27 13.20 -7.80
CA MET A 246 -4.22 13.36 -8.79
C MET A 246 -4.38 12.40 -9.95
N ASP A 247 -4.14 12.95 -11.14
CA ASP A 247 -3.96 12.19 -12.36
C ASP A 247 -2.49 11.78 -12.47
N LEU A 248 -2.24 10.47 -12.49
CA LEU A 248 -0.90 9.92 -12.72
C LEU A 248 -0.67 9.77 -14.21
N GLU A 249 0.27 10.54 -14.75
CA GLU A 249 0.70 10.41 -16.14
C GLU A 249 1.71 9.27 -16.29
N PRO A 250 1.86 8.66 -17.48
CA PRO A 250 2.91 7.69 -17.73
C PRO A 250 4.29 8.21 -17.29
N GLY A 251 4.97 7.44 -16.43
CA GLY A 251 6.25 7.82 -15.83
C GLY A 251 6.15 8.53 -14.49
N ASP A 252 4.93 8.75 -13.97
CA ASP A 252 4.75 9.20 -12.59
C ASP A 252 4.88 8.03 -11.60
N ILE A 253 5.59 8.26 -10.49
CA ILE A 253 5.63 7.38 -9.32
C ILE A 253 4.92 8.07 -8.16
N GLN A 254 3.95 7.39 -7.54
CA GLN A 254 3.35 7.79 -6.28
C GLN A 254 3.87 6.90 -5.15
N LEU A 255 4.43 7.49 -4.09
CA LEU A 255 4.92 6.79 -2.90
C LEU A 255 4.13 7.24 -1.67
N LEU A 256 3.47 6.31 -0.99
CA LEU A 256 2.59 6.61 0.15
C LEU A 256 3.00 5.80 1.38
N SER A 257 3.04 6.45 2.54
CA SER A 257 3.12 5.78 3.83
C SER A 257 1.76 5.23 4.21
N ASN A 258 1.64 3.91 4.27
CA ASN A 258 0.42 3.23 4.73
C ASN A 258 0.12 3.48 6.21
N HIS A 259 1.05 4.09 6.95
CA HIS A 259 0.88 4.42 8.36
C HIS A 259 0.18 5.76 8.61
N THR A 260 0.13 6.63 7.59
CA THR A 260 -0.30 8.04 7.75
C THR A 260 -1.15 8.55 6.58
N ILE A 261 -1.21 7.81 5.47
CA ILE A 261 -1.97 8.14 4.27
C ILE A 261 -2.89 6.99 3.92
N LEU A 262 -4.16 7.29 3.73
CA LEU A 262 -5.10 6.40 3.06
C LEU A 262 -5.09 6.71 1.58
N HIS A 263 -5.31 5.69 0.77
CA HIS A 263 -5.43 5.82 -0.65
C HIS A 263 -6.68 5.14 -1.18
N ALA A 264 -7.18 5.68 -2.28
CA ALA A 264 -8.38 5.27 -2.98
C ALA A 264 -8.15 5.48 -4.48
N ARG A 265 -9.05 4.94 -5.29
CA ARG A 265 -9.06 5.19 -6.73
C ARG A 265 -10.49 5.32 -7.19
N THR A 266 -10.78 6.37 -7.97
CA THR A 266 -12.09 6.47 -8.61
C THR A 266 -12.30 5.32 -9.60
N ASP A 267 -13.55 5.09 -10.00
CA ASP A 267 -13.87 4.26 -11.15
C ASP A 267 -13.27 4.84 -12.45
N TYR A 268 -13.17 4.00 -13.47
CA TYR A 268 -12.61 4.39 -14.77
C TYR A 268 -13.17 3.62 -15.96
N GLU A 269 -13.04 4.25 -17.12
CA GLU A 269 -13.29 3.66 -18.42
C GLU A 269 -11.94 3.40 -19.10
N ASP A 270 -11.76 2.18 -19.60
CA ASP A 270 -10.56 1.79 -20.37
C ASP A 270 -10.78 1.90 -21.87
N PHE A 271 -9.66 1.84 -22.59
CA PHE A 271 -9.67 1.62 -24.03
C PHE A 271 -10.12 0.17 -24.35
N LEU A 272 -10.63 -0.02 -25.57
CA LEU A 272 -11.00 -1.36 -26.05
C LEU A 272 -9.75 -2.18 -26.35
N GLU A 273 -8.72 -1.50 -26.86
CA GLU A 273 -7.43 -2.08 -27.22
C GLU A 273 -6.65 -2.50 -25.96
N PRO A 274 -6.30 -3.79 -25.79
CA PRO A 274 -5.68 -4.31 -24.57
C PRO A 274 -4.39 -3.59 -24.17
N GLU A 275 -3.56 -3.21 -25.14
CA GLU A 275 -2.28 -2.52 -24.95
C GLU A 275 -2.42 -1.06 -24.49
N ARG A 276 -3.63 -0.49 -24.60
CA ARG A 276 -3.91 0.90 -24.19
C ARG A 276 -4.60 0.99 -22.84
N LYS A 277 -4.99 -0.15 -22.25
CA LYS A 277 -5.65 -0.21 -20.94
C LYS A 277 -4.77 0.38 -19.84
N ARG A 278 -5.42 0.92 -18.81
CA ARG A 278 -4.74 1.41 -17.60
C ARG A 278 -3.86 0.33 -17.00
N HIS A 279 -2.59 0.63 -16.82
CA HIS A 279 -1.61 -0.28 -16.25
C HIS A 279 -0.66 0.46 -15.32
N LEU A 280 -0.76 0.16 -14.03
CA LEU A 280 0.19 0.61 -13.01
C LEU A 280 0.94 -0.60 -12.44
N LEU A 281 2.21 -0.43 -12.11
CA LEU A 281 2.97 -1.37 -11.30
C LEU A 281 2.87 -0.95 -9.84
N ARG A 282 2.55 -1.88 -8.95
CA ARG A 282 2.55 -1.69 -7.50
C ARG A 282 3.76 -2.36 -6.88
N LEU A 283 4.39 -1.65 -5.94
CA LEU A 283 5.48 -2.16 -5.13
C LEU A 283 5.19 -1.91 -3.65
N TRP A 284 5.40 -2.92 -2.82
CA TRP A 284 5.37 -2.80 -1.37
C TRP A 284 6.79 -2.74 -0.83
N ILE A 285 7.05 -1.77 0.05
CA ILE A 285 8.39 -1.52 0.57
C ILE A 285 8.31 -1.49 2.10
N SER A 286 9.15 -2.29 2.74
CA SER A 286 9.44 -2.15 4.17
C SER A 286 10.57 -1.15 4.34
N LEU A 287 10.42 -0.21 5.26
CA LEU A 287 11.47 0.78 5.50
C LEU A 287 12.51 0.22 6.46
N PRO A 288 13.81 0.36 6.16
CA PRO A 288 14.87 -0.07 7.07
C PRO A 288 14.75 0.72 8.37
N ALA A 289 14.41 -0.02 9.41
CA ALA A 289 14.17 0.50 10.72
C ALA A 289 15.47 1.04 11.36
N ARG A 290 15.58 2.36 11.57
CA ARG A 290 16.25 2.88 12.78
C ARG A 290 15.35 2.68 14.00
N ARG A 291 14.83 1.47 14.19
CA ARG A 291 13.96 1.14 15.34
C ARG A 291 14.85 1.06 16.57
N PRO A 292 14.56 1.85 17.64
CA PRO A 292 15.14 1.63 18.95
C PRO A 292 14.98 0.16 19.37
N LEU A 293 15.88 -0.33 20.22
CA LEU A 293 15.87 -1.72 20.70
C LEU A 293 14.47 -2.14 21.20
N ALA A 294 13.77 -1.25 21.90
CA ALA A 294 12.41 -1.47 22.39
C ALA A 294 11.41 -1.79 21.26
N THR A 295 11.46 -1.08 20.14
CA THR A 295 10.57 -1.31 18.99
C THR A 295 10.94 -2.60 18.26
N ARG A 296 12.23 -2.96 18.20
CA ARG A 296 12.67 -4.27 17.67
C ARG A 296 12.15 -5.43 18.51
N LEU A 297 12.30 -5.35 19.84
CA LEU A 297 11.78 -6.35 20.78
C LEU A 297 10.26 -6.47 20.71
N ARG A 298 9.53 -5.35 20.63
CA ARG A 298 8.07 -5.34 20.44
C ARG A 298 7.66 -5.96 19.10
N THR A 299 8.38 -5.68 18.01
CA THR A 299 8.12 -6.27 16.70
C THR A 299 8.32 -7.79 16.74
N HIS A 300 9.41 -8.27 17.35
CA HIS A 300 9.64 -9.70 17.55
C HIS A 300 8.55 -10.35 18.40
N ARG A 301 8.16 -9.75 19.53
CA ARG A 301 7.04 -10.23 20.35
C ARG A 301 5.73 -10.25 19.57
N SER A 302 5.45 -9.24 18.76
CA SER A 302 4.25 -9.20 17.91
C SER A 302 4.26 -10.30 16.85
N ARG A 303 5.41 -10.54 16.19
CA ARG A 303 5.56 -11.65 15.23
C ARG A 303 5.33 -13.01 15.89
N LEU A 304 5.90 -13.21 17.09
CA LEU A 304 5.66 -14.41 17.88
C LEU A 304 4.18 -14.53 18.29
N GLY A 305 3.53 -13.44 18.67
CA GLY A 305 2.10 -13.41 19.00
C GLY A 305 1.22 -13.76 17.80
N VAL A 306 1.52 -13.25 16.60
CA VAL A 306 0.82 -13.61 15.36
C VAL A 306 1.05 -15.08 15.02
N ALA A 307 2.28 -15.56 15.12
CA ALA A 307 2.60 -16.97 14.88
C ALA A 307 1.89 -17.91 15.88
N ALA A 308 1.88 -17.56 17.17
CA ALA A 308 1.18 -18.29 18.21
C ALA A 308 -0.33 -18.28 18.01
N THR A 309 -0.90 -17.14 17.59
CA THR A 309 -2.32 -17.02 17.23
C THR A 309 -2.65 -17.94 16.05
N ALA A 310 -1.85 -17.89 14.98
CA ALA A 310 -2.02 -18.76 13.82
C ALA A 310 -1.91 -20.26 14.19
N ALA A 311 -0.97 -20.62 15.06
CA ALA A 311 -0.81 -21.98 15.58
C ALA A 311 -2.00 -22.41 16.45
N GLY A 312 -2.48 -21.53 17.34
CA GLY A 312 -3.65 -21.79 18.19
C GLY A 312 -4.94 -21.98 17.38
N PHE A 313 -5.14 -21.21 16.32
CA PHE A 313 -6.26 -21.40 15.40
C PHE A 313 -6.17 -22.73 14.65
N LYS A 314 -4.98 -23.12 14.16
CA LYS A 314 -4.76 -24.42 13.51
C LYS A 314 -5.02 -25.59 14.47
N LEU A 315 -4.54 -25.50 15.70
CA LEU A 315 -4.74 -26.52 16.73
C LEU A 315 -6.21 -26.63 17.14
N GLY A 316 -6.89 -25.49 17.34
CA GLY A 316 -8.32 -25.45 17.65
C GLY A 316 -9.20 -26.03 16.54
N HIS A 317 -8.81 -25.83 15.27
CA HIS A 317 -9.50 -26.45 14.12
C HIS A 317 -9.26 -27.97 14.07
N ALA A 318 -8.04 -28.43 14.32
CA ALA A 318 -7.69 -29.85 14.37
C ALA A 318 -8.46 -30.58 15.49
N ILE A 319 -8.54 -29.97 16.69
CA ILE A 319 -9.29 -30.54 17.82
C ILE A 319 -10.78 -30.61 17.49
N ARG A 320 -11.40 -29.56 16.92
CA ARG A 320 -12.82 -29.58 16.52
C ARG A 320 -13.13 -30.61 15.44
N ARG A 321 -12.19 -30.90 14.54
CA ARG A 321 -12.32 -32.00 13.57
C ARG A 321 -12.23 -33.38 14.24
N ALA A 322 -11.38 -33.53 15.25
CA ALA A 322 -11.22 -34.79 15.98
C ALA A 322 -12.38 -35.09 16.95
N THR A 323 -13.08 -34.07 17.45
CA THR A 323 -14.20 -34.25 18.40
C THR A 323 -15.58 -34.36 17.75
N ASN A 324 -15.70 -34.02 16.46
CA ASN A 324 -16.96 -34.08 15.69
C ASN A 324 -16.93 -35.17 14.59
N GLY A 325 -15.96 -36.08 14.65
CA GLY A 325 -15.77 -37.19 13.71
C GLY A 325 -16.16 -38.53 14.30
#